data_AF-A0A5R8NB05-F1
#
_entry.id   AF-A0A5R8NB05-F1
#
_cell.length_a   1.000
_cell.length_b   1.000
_cell.length_c   1.000
_cell.angle_alpha   90.00
_cell.angle_beta   90.00
_cell.angle_gamma   90.00
#
_symmetry.space_group_name_H-M   'P 1'
#
loop_
_entity.id
_entity.type
_entity.pdbx_description
1 polymer ?
#
loop_
_entity_poly.entity_id
_entity_poly.type
_entity_poly.pdbx_seq_one_letter_code
_entity_poly.pdbx_strand_id
1 'polypeptide(L)'
;MNNQTPAPLTDDELREIADTADAEMLPDETVQAIAAELLGARAYVDEVVRGRDGWREVAEHRLEVIREAVAELNAAHARVTELEQTATLAAACRPPEIHDRPTDTDLAALVRALDGTGDPAYVLGAELIEKRARIAELEAQQPYREVWSDDVAPGGRVCGTCGVPVESEPCPKHAPAEDPQRCDCGTCQAIASARAAAAMASVRETLADKLSECTYEGMSPRETADALVLAGWRPPAREITNPAELDTLPYGSVVMPRHCDPFKRKTLPEGLRWTGESFPDGLTSAQLISHYTAIGCPITVVHVPTEEADTDE
;
A
#
# COMPACT_ATOMS: atom_id res chain seq x y z
N MET A 1 33.03 25.81 5.10
CA MET A 1 33.45 24.68 5.94
C MET A 1 33.37 23.44 5.07
N ASN A 2 34.50 22.79 4.79
CA ASN A 2 34.54 21.62 3.91
C ASN A 2 33.94 20.43 4.67
N ASN A 3 32.76 19.96 4.24
CA ASN A 3 32.14 18.71 4.67
C ASN A 3 32.88 17.52 4.00
N GLN A 4 34.14 17.32 4.33
CA GLN A 4 34.80 16.07 4.02
C GLN A 4 34.59 15.14 5.19
N THR A 5 33.83 14.07 4.95
CA THR A 5 33.79 12.91 5.84
C THR A 5 35.22 12.40 5.98
N PRO A 6 35.79 12.34 7.21
CA PRO A 6 37.12 11.81 7.41
C PRO A 6 37.21 10.40 6.84
N ALA A 7 38.33 10.08 6.19
CA ALA A 7 38.59 8.71 5.76
C ALA A 7 38.60 7.79 7.00
N PRO A 8 38.01 6.57 6.90
CA PRO A 8 38.10 5.62 8.00
C PRO A 8 39.56 5.28 8.27
N LEU A 9 39.93 5.22 9.56
CA LEU A 9 41.26 4.80 9.99
C LEU A 9 41.52 3.36 9.57
N THR A 10 42.74 3.09 9.15
CA THR A 10 43.22 1.75 8.82
C THR A 10 43.52 0.94 10.09
N ASP A 11 43.54 -0.39 9.98
CA ASP A 11 43.82 -1.28 11.12
C ASP A 11 45.23 -1.03 11.73
N ASP A 12 46.18 -0.51 10.94
CA ASP A 12 47.53 -0.18 11.41
C ASP A 12 47.56 1.16 12.18
N GLU A 13 46.78 2.16 11.75
CA GLU A 13 46.63 3.44 12.49
C GLU A 13 45.91 3.23 13.83
N LEU A 14 44.93 2.33 13.88
CA LEU A 14 44.28 1.93 15.14
C LEU A 14 45.26 1.24 16.10
N ARG A 15 46.22 0.46 15.57
CA ARG A 15 47.25 -0.21 16.35
C ARG A 15 48.29 0.79 16.90
N GLU A 16 48.69 1.77 16.09
CA GLU A 16 49.62 2.82 16.51
C GLU A 16 49.05 3.71 17.62
N ILE A 17 47.75 4.05 17.56
CA ILE A 17 47.08 4.79 18.62
C ILE A 17 47.05 3.98 19.93
N ALA A 18 46.85 2.66 19.85
CA ALA A 18 46.87 1.78 21.01
C ALA A 18 48.26 1.65 21.66
N ASP A 19 49.34 1.82 20.88
CA ASP A 19 50.72 1.72 21.34
C ASP A 19 51.27 3.05 21.92
N THR A 20 50.54 4.16 21.83
CA THR A 20 50.98 5.44 22.43
C THR A 20 50.85 5.43 23.96
N ALA A 21 51.95 5.80 24.62
CA ALA A 21 52.31 5.51 26.02
C ALA A 21 51.45 6.13 27.14
N ASP A 22 50.25 6.64 26.87
CA ASP A 22 49.29 7.09 27.89
C ASP A 22 48.31 5.99 28.33
N ALA A 23 48.48 4.75 27.84
CA ALA A 23 47.67 3.59 28.20
C ALA A 23 47.92 3.05 29.64
N GLU A 24 48.91 3.56 30.39
CA GLU A 24 49.24 3.11 31.76
C GLU A 24 48.16 3.43 32.82
N MET A 25 47.05 4.07 32.46
CA MET A 25 46.03 4.55 33.40
C MET A 25 44.76 3.71 33.50
N LEU A 26 44.56 2.71 32.63
CA LEU A 26 43.41 1.80 32.72
C LEU A 26 43.89 0.39 33.04
N PRO A 27 43.24 -0.33 33.97
CA PRO A 27 43.53 -1.75 34.18
C PRO A 27 43.37 -2.49 32.85
N ASP A 28 44.28 -3.41 32.54
CA ASP A 28 44.25 -4.23 31.31
C ASP A 28 42.88 -4.87 31.07
N GLU A 29 42.18 -5.25 32.14
CA GLU A 29 40.83 -5.83 32.07
C GLU A 29 39.78 -4.84 31.52
N THR A 30 39.86 -3.56 31.88
CA THR A 30 38.95 -2.52 31.38
C THR A 30 39.19 -2.24 29.90
N VAL A 31 40.46 -2.19 29.48
CA VAL A 31 40.82 -1.99 28.07
C VAL A 31 40.37 -3.18 27.22
N GLN A 32 40.55 -4.41 27.72
CA GLN A 32 40.08 -5.63 27.05
C GLN A 32 38.56 -5.68 26.93
N ALA A 33 37.82 -5.28 27.98
CA ALA A 33 36.36 -5.21 27.94
C ALA A 33 35.85 -4.20 26.91
N ILE A 34 36.43 -2.99 26.89
CA ILE A 34 36.09 -1.95 25.90
C ILE A 34 36.41 -2.43 24.48
N ALA A 35 37.58 -3.07 24.28
CA ALA A 35 37.94 -3.62 22.97
C ALA A 35 36.96 -4.70 22.50
N ALA A 36 36.51 -5.59 23.40
CA ALA A 36 35.51 -6.61 23.09
C ALA A 36 34.14 -5.99 22.74
N GLU A 37 33.69 -4.97 23.48
CA GLU A 37 32.46 -4.25 23.16
C GLU A 37 32.53 -3.54 21.82
N LEU A 38 33.65 -2.88 21.51
CA LEU A 38 33.86 -2.20 20.22
C LEU A 38 33.88 -3.19 19.04
N LEU A 39 34.50 -4.36 19.22
CA LEU A 39 34.46 -5.43 18.21
C LEU A 39 33.05 -5.99 18.01
N GLY A 40 32.29 -6.16 19.09
CA GLY A 40 30.87 -6.56 19.03
C GLY A 40 30.01 -5.52 18.31
N ALA A 41 30.19 -4.24 18.63
CA ALA A 41 29.49 -3.14 17.97
C ALA A 41 29.83 -3.06 16.47
N ARG A 42 31.11 -3.26 16.09
CA ARG A 42 31.54 -3.32 14.69
C ARG A 42 30.85 -4.47 13.94
N ALA A 43 30.82 -5.67 14.53
CA ALA A 43 30.15 -6.83 13.92
C ALA A 43 28.65 -6.58 13.71
N TYR A 44 27.98 -5.95 14.67
CA TYR A 44 26.58 -5.55 14.56
C TYR A 44 26.36 -4.52 13.44
N VAL A 45 27.19 -3.49 13.35
CA VAL A 45 27.11 -2.49 12.26
C VAL A 45 27.31 -3.16 10.89
N ASP A 46 28.27 -4.08 10.76
CA ASP A 46 28.50 -4.83 9.51
C ASP A 46 27.30 -5.70 9.11
N GLU A 47 26.57 -6.26 10.07
CA GLU A 47 25.33 -6.99 9.83
C GLU A 47 24.19 -6.08 9.36
N VAL A 48 23.99 -4.93 10.03
CA VAL A 48 22.99 -3.94 9.63
C VAL A 48 23.27 -3.39 8.24
N VAL A 49 24.54 -3.12 7.92
CA VAL A 49 24.95 -2.66 6.58
C VAL A 49 24.67 -3.72 5.52
N ARG A 50 24.99 -5.00 5.77
CA ARG A 50 24.65 -6.11 4.87
C ARG A 50 23.15 -6.24 4.67
N GLY A 51 22.35 -6.11 5.74
CA GLY A 51 20.89 -6.12 5.65
C GLY A 51 20.36 -4.98 4.76
N ARG A 52 20.83 -3.75 5.00
CA ARG A 52 20.46 -2.56 4.21
C ARG A 52 20.82 -2.72 2.74
N ASP A 53 22.02 -3.24 2.45
CA ASP A 53 22.49 -3.41 1.08
C ASP A 53 21.69 -4.52 0.36
N GLY A 54 21.31 -5.59 1.05
CA GLY A 54 20.36 -6.59 0.53
C GLY A 54 18.97 -6.01 0.22
N TRP A 55 18.44 -5.13 1.06
CA TRP A 55 17.19 -4.41 0.77
C TRP A 55 17.31 -3.48 -0.43
N ARG A 56 18.48 -2.84 -0.62
CA ARG A 56 18.74 -2.01 -1.80
C ARG A 56 18.71 -2.84 -3.08
N GLU A 57 19.35 -4.01 -3.10
CA GLU A 57 19.33 -4.91 -4.26
C GLU A 57 17.91 -5.35 -4.63
N VAL A 58 17.08 -5.69 -3.63
CA VAL A 58 15.67 -6.04 -3.86
C VAL A 58 14.87 -4.86 -4.42
N ALA A 59 15.09 -3.65 -3.90
CA ALA A 59 14.42 -2.44 -4.39
C ALA A 59 14.84 -2.10 -5.82
N GLU A 60 16.13 -2.22 -6.16
CA GLU A 60 16.65 -2.01 -7.52
C GLU A 60 16.07 -3.03 -8.50
N HIS A 61 15.99 -4.31 -8.10
CA HIS A 61 15.35 -5.34 -8.91
C HIS A 61 13.86 -5.06 -9.16
N ARG A 62 13.11 -4.65 -8.12
CA ARG A 62 11.69 -4.28 -8.26
C ARG A 62 11.50 -3.08 -9.19
N LEU A 63 12.37 -2.07 -9.10
CA LEU A 63 12.32 -0.92 -10.00
C LEU A 63 12.58 -1.31 -11.46
N GLU A 64 13.46 -2.29 -11.70
CA GLU A 64 13.71 -2.79 -13.05
C GLU A 64 12.48 -3.52 -13.63
N VAL A 65 11.84 -4.39 -12.84
CA VAL A 65 10.58 -5.06 -13.23
C VAL A 65 9.48 -4.04 -13.56
N ILE A 66 9.36 -2.96 -12.77
CA ILE A 66 8.40 -1.90 -13.03
C ILE A 66 8.70 -1.17 -14.35
N ARG A 67 9.98 -0.89 -14.65
CA ARG A 67 10.37 -0.24 -15.90
C ARG A 67 10.03 -1.10 -17.12
N GLU A 68 10.29 -2.41 -17.04
CA GLU A 68 9.94 -3.36 -18.09
C GLU A 68 8.43 -3.39 -18.34
N ALA A 69 7.61 -3.49 -17.29
CA ALA A 69 6.15 -3.47 -17.39
C ALA A 69 5.62 -2.15 -18.01
N VAL A 70 6.21 -1.01 -17.66
CA VAL A 70 5.85 0.30 -18.24
C VAL A 70 6.22 0.37 -19.73
N ALA A 71 7.36 -0.20 -20.12
CA ALA A 71 7.77 -0.26 -21.52
C ALA A 71 6.79 -1.13 -22.35
N GLU A 72 6.37 -2.29 -21.82
CA GLU A 72 5.36 -3.14 -22.46
C GLU A 72 4.01 -2.44 -22.61
N LEU A 73 3.55 -1.74 -21.57
CA LEU A 73 2.30 -0.98 -21.60
C LEU A 73 2.33 0.12 -22.68
N ASN A 74 3.44 0.87 -22.76
CA ASN A 74 3.61 1.91 -23.77
C ASN A 74 3.63 1.32 -25.19
N ALA A 75 4.28 0.16 -25.38
CA ALA A 75 4.27 -0.53 -26.67
C ALA A 75 2.85 -1.01 -27.05
N ALA A 76 2.07 -1.49 -26.08
CA ALA A 76 0.67 -1.87 -26.31
C ALA A 76 -0.20 -0.67 -26.71
N HIS A 77 -0.05 0.48 -26.04
CA HIS A 77 -0.75 1.72 -26.42
C HIS A 77 -0.40 2.21 -27.83
N ALA A 78 0.87 2.13 -28.21
CA ALA A 78 1.31 2.48 -29.56
C ALA A 78 0.63 1.59 -30.61
N ARG A 79 0.55 0.27 -30.36
CA ARG A 79 -0.14 -0.67 -31.25
C ARG A 79 -1.64 -0.39 -31.35
N VAL A 80 -2.32 -0.10 -30.25
CA VAL A 80 -3.75 0.28 -30.27
C VAL A 80 -3.96 1.53 -31.13
N THR A 81 -3.10 2.53 -30.96
CA THR A 81 -3.16 3.77 -31.76
C THR A 81 -3.00 3.48 -33.27
N GLU A 82 -2.06 2.61 -33.65
CA GLU A 82 -1.86 2.21 -35.05
C GLU A 82 -3.08 1.45 -35.62
N LEU A 83 -3.67 0.56 -34.83
CA LEU A 83 -4.88 -0.17 -35.21
C LEU A 83 -6.09 0.77 -35.38
N GLU A 84 -6.25 1.76 -34.50
CA GLU A 84 -7.31 2.77 -34.61
C GLU A 84 -7.15 3.64 -35.87
N GLN A 85 -5.91 4.03 -36.20
CA GLN A 85 -5.62 4.76 -37.43
C GLN A 85 -5.93 3.91 -38.67
N THR A 86 -5.55 2.63 -38.66
CA THR A 86 -5.80 1.69 -39.75
C THR A 86 -7.30 1.47 -39.94
N ALA A 87 -8.06 1.30 -38.86
CA ALA A 87 -9.51 1.16 -38.89
C ALA A 87 -10.20 2.44 -39.42
N THR A 88 -9.69 3.61 -39.05
CA THR A 88 -10.20 4.90 -39.54
C THR A 88 -9.97 5.07 -41.04
N LEU A 89 -8.78 4.71 -41.53
CA LEU A 89 -8.46 4.71 -42.97
C LEU A 89 -9.32 3.70 -43.75
N ALA A 90 -9.50 2.50 -43.22
CA ALA A 90 -10.36 1.47 -43.83
C ALA A 90 -11.83 1.92 -43.90
N ALA A 91 -12.34 2.61 -42.87
CA ALA A 91 -13.68 3.18 -42.88
C ALA A 91 -13.83 4.29 -43.93
N ALA A 92 -12.80 5.13 -44.12
CA ALA A 92 -12.81 6.19 -45.14
C ALA A 92 -12.79 5.66 -46.59
N CYS A 93 -12.23 4.47 -46.82
CA CYS A 93 -12.20 3.82 -48.14
C CYS A 93 -13.46 2.98 -48.45
N ARG A 94 -14.38 2.82 -47.50
CA ARG A 94 -15.64 2.10 -47.72
C ARG A 94 -16.63 3.05 -48.44
N PRO A 95 -17.35 2.59 -49.49
CA PRO A 95 -18.34 3.43 -50.18
C PRO A 95 -19.32 4.05 -49.17
N PRO A 96 -19.77 5.30 -49.39
CA PRO A 96 -20.50 6.08 -48.40
C PRO A 96 -21.95 5.60 -48.28
N GLU A 97 -22.15 4.46 -47.64
CA GLU A 97 -23.43 4.06 -47.08
C GLU A 97 -23.14 3.48 -45.69
N ILE A 98 -23.79 4.03 -44.66
CA ILE A 98 -23.65 3.80 -43.21
C ILE A 98 -22.81 4.90 -42.53
N HIS A 99 -23.52 5.95 -42.12
CA HIS A 99 -23.02 7.08 -41.32
C HIS A 99 -22.90 6.78 -39.82
N ASP A 100 -23.13 5.54 -39.40
CA ASP A 100 -23.08 5.15 -38.00
C ASP A 100 -21.79 4.39 -37.70
N ARG A 101 -21.10 4.83 -36.64
CA ARG A 101 -19.90 4.16 -36.11
C ARG A 101 -20.30 2.72 -35.75
N PRO A 102 -19.62 1.68 -36.28
CA PRO A 102 -19.97 0.30 -35.99
C PRO A 102 -19.87 0.05 -34.48
N THR A 103 -20.95 -0.44 -33.90
CA THR A 103 -21.03 -0.85 -32.50
C THR A 103 -20.19 -2.12 -32.28
N ASP A 104 -19.89 -2.46 -31.02
CA ASP A 104 -19.19 -3.72 -30.71
C ASP A 104 -19.98 -4.94 -31.20
N THR A 105 -21.32 -4.83 -31.29
CA THR A 105 -22.18 -5.85 -31.88
C THR A 105 -21.94 -6.00 -33.39
N ASP A 106 -21.76 -4.89 -34.10
CA ASP A 106 -21.46 -4.89 -35.54
C ASP A 106 -20.09 -5.47 -35.83
N LEU A 107 -19.08 -5.12 -35.01
CA LEU A 107 -17.75 -5.71 -35.07
C LEU A 107 -17.78 -7.22 -34.79
N ALA A 108 -18.50 -7.66 -33.76
CA ALA A 108 -18.64 -9.08 -33.43
C ALA A 108 -19.40 -9.87 -34.51
N ALA A 109 -20.35 -9.25 -35.22
CA ALA A 109 -21.04 -9.86 -36.35
C ALA A 109 -20.11 -9.99 -37.57
N LEU A 110 -19.30 -8.95 -37.83
CA LEU A 110 -18.37 -8.91 -38.95
C LEU A 110 -17.20 -9.90 -38.76
N VAL A 111 -16.68 -10.02 -37.53
CA VAL A 111 -15.69 -11.05 -37.18
C VAL A 111 -16.27 -12.44 -37.40
N ARG A 112 -17.47 -12.74 -36.90
CA ARG A 112 -18.12 -14.06 -37.14
C ARG A 112 -18.35 -14.37 -38.62
N ALA A 113 -18.65 -13.36 -39.45
CA ALA A 113 -18.86 -13.54 -40.88
C ALA A 113 -17.56 -13.85 -41.65
N LEU A 114 -16.41 -13.43 -41.13
CA LEU A 114 -15.09 -13.66 -41.74
C LEU A 114 -14.34 -14.86 -41.13
N ASP A 115 -14.92 -15.52 -40.12
CA ASP A 115 -14.31 -16.68 -39.48
C ASP A 115 -14.07 -17.83 -40.48
N GLY A 116 -12.85 -18.35 -40.50
CA GLY A 116 -12.41 -19.39 -41.44
C GLY A 116 -12.04 -18.94 -42.85
N THR A 117 -12.16 -17.64 -43.19
CA THR A 117 -11.82 -17.13 -44.54
C THR A 117 -10.32 -16.88 -44.75
N GLY A 118 -9.55 -16.78 -43.66
CA GLY A 118 -8.13 -16.38 -43.71
C GLY A 118 -7.92 -14.92 -44.12
N ASP A 119 -8.98 -14.11 -44.19
CA ASP A 119 -8.91 -12.70 -44.54
C ASP A 119 -8.13 -11.91 -43.45
N PRO A 120 -7.12 -11.11 -43.79
CA PRO A 120 -6.41 -10.25 -42.85
C PRO A 120 -7.34 -9.34 -42.02
N ALA A 121 -8.50 -8.96 -42.57
CA ALA A 121 -9.52 -8.18 -41.86
C ALA A 121 -10.17 -8.96 -40.71
N TYR A 122 -10.23 -10.30 -40.78
CA TYR A 122 -10.68 -11.15 -39.68
C TYR A 122 -9.70 -11.10 -38.50
N VAL A 123 -8.40 -11.25 -38.77
CA VAL A 123 -7.35 -11.26 -37.75
C VAL A 123 -7.30 -9.92 -37.03
N LEU A 124 -7.33 -8.81 -37.79
CA LEU A 124 -7.36 -7.45 -37.21
C LEU A 124 -8.66 -7.18 -36.43
N GLY A 125 -9.79 -7.69 -36.88
CA GLY A 125 -11.08 -7.56 -36.20
C GLY A 125 -11.10 -8.30 -34.85
N ALA A 126 -10.59 -9.53 -34.81
CA ALA A 126 -10.51 -10.33 -33.58
C ALA A 126 -9.56 -9.69 -32.54
N GLU A 127 -8.36 -9.26 -32.97
CA GLU A 127 -7.43 -8.56 -32.09
C GLU A 127 -8.01 -7.25 -31.54
N LEU A 128 -8.73 -6.47 -32.36
CA LEU A 128 -9.37 -5.24 -31.92
C LEU A 128 -10.45 -5.49 -30.86
N ILE A 129 -11.26 -6.55 -31.01
CA ILE A 129 -12.27 -6.95 -30.02
C ILE A 129 -11.61 -7.35 -28.70
N GLU A 130 -10.55 -8.16 -28.75
CA GLU A 130 -9.82 -8.57 -27.54
C GLU A 130 -9.21 -7.36 -26.81
N LYS A 131 -8.60 -6.43 -27.56
CA LYS A 131 -8.03 -5.21 -26.98
C LYS A 131 -9.08 -4.28 -26.40
N ARG A 132 -10.24 -4.12 -27.06
CA ARG A 132 -11.37 -3.35 -26.51
C ARG A 132 -11.94 -3.99 -25.25
N ALA A 133 -12.07 -5.31 -25.21
CA ALA A 133 -12.51 -6.03 -24.02
C ALA A 133 -11.52 -5.82 -22.86
N ARG A 134 -10.21 -5.87 -23.13
CA ARG A 134 -9.18 -5.61 -22.12
C ARG A 134 -9.18 -4.15 -21.64
N ILE A 135 -9.41 -3.17 -22.53
CA ILE A 135 -9.59 -1.76 -22.14
C ILE A 135 -10.83 -1.61 -21.25
N ALA A 136 -11.97 -2.19 -21.63
CA ALA A 136 -13.19 -2.14 -20.82
C ALA A 136 -13.00 -2.78 -19.44
N GLU A 137 -12.24 -3.88 -19.35
CA GLU A 137 -11.90 -4.51 -18.07
C GLU A 137 -11.01 -3.60 -17.21
N LEU A 138 -9.97 -3.00 -17.79
CA LEU A 138 -9.07 -2.06 -17.10
C LEU A 138 -9.80 -0.77 -16.68
N GLU A 139 -10.70 -0.24 -17.52
CA GLU A 139 -11.56 0.89 -17.18
C GLU A 139 -12.55 0.53 -16.07
N ALA A 140 -13.11 -0.69 -16.06
CA ALA A 140 -13.97 -1.15 -14.97
C ALA A 140 -13.22 -1.35 -13.64
N GLN A 141 -11.91 -1.60 -13.70
CA GLN A 141 -11.03 -1.64 -12.52
C GLN A 141 -10.68 -0.24 -12.00
N GLN A 142 -10.93 0.82 -12.77
CA GLN A 142 -10.81 2.20 -12.31
C GLN A 142 -12.18 2.72 -11.86
N PRO A 143 -12.52 2.65 -10.56
CA PRO A 143 -13.83 3.07 -10.05
C PRO A 143 -14.10 4.57 -10.22
N TYR A 144 -13.09 5.35 -10.62
CA TYR A 144 -13.17 6.80 -10.70
C TYR A 144 -12.46 7.35 -11.94
N ARG A 145 -13.24 7.98 -12.83
CA ARG A 145 -12.73 8.70 -14.01
C ARG A 145 -12.86 10.19 -13.76
N GLU A 146 -11.77 10.87 -13.48
CA GLU A 146 -11.73 12.33 -13.44
C GLU A 146 -11.48 12.87 -14.84
N VAL A 147 -12.31 13.81 -15.28
CA VAL A 147 -12.10 14.56 -16.53
C VAL A 147 -12.03 16.04 -16.20
N TRP A 148 -11.20 16.78 -16.91
CA TRP A 148 -11.18 18.24 -16.79
C TRP A 148 -12.41 18.82 -17.49
N SER A 149 -13.11 19.77 -16.86
CA SER A 149 -14.24 20.50 -17.47
C SER A 149 -14.08 22.00 -17.26
N ASP A 150 -14.28 22.74 -18.34
CA ASP A 150 -14.30 24.21 -18.34
C ASP A 150 -15.69 24.77 -17.91
N ASP A 151 -16.70 23.92 -17.76
CA ASP A 151 -18.05 24.30 -17.34
C ASP A 151 -18.12 24.62 -15.84
N VAL A 152 -17.08 24.28 -15.08
CA VAL A 152 -16.94 24.57 -13.66
C VAL A 152 -15.88 25.65 -13.49
N ALA A 153 -16.26 26.92 -13.31
CA ALA A 153 -15.30 28.02 -13.17
C ALA A 153 -14.44 27.86 -11.90
N PRO A 154 -13.10 28.05 -11.96
CA PRO A 154 -12.29 28.61 -13.06
C PRO A 154 -11.74 27.58 -14.09
N GLY A 155 -12.36 26.41 -14.19
CA GLY A 155 -11.84 25.18 -14.80
C GLY A 155 -11.50 24.22 -13.67
N GLY A 156 -12.05 23.01 -13.68
CA GLY A 156 -11.89 22.08 -12.56
C GLY A 156 -12.01 20.62 -12.98
N ARG A 157 -11.45 19.73 -12.17
CA ARG A 157 -11.68 18.29 -12.36
C ARG A 157 -13.11 17.97 -11.97
N VAL A 158 -13.79 17.20 -12.80
CA VAL A 158 -15.15 16.70 -12.58
C VAL A 158 -15.17 15.19 -12.76
N CYS A 159 -16.15 14.53 -12.14
CA CYS A 159 -16.41 13.13 -12.40
C CYS A 159 -16.87 12.96 -13.85
N GLY A 160 -16.18 12.14 -14.64
CA GLY A 160 -16.47 11.88 -16.05
C GLY A 160 -17.83 11.23 -16.31
N THR A 161 -18.51 10.73 -15.28
CA THR A 161 -19.83 10.12 -15.40
C THR A 161 -20.98 11.11 -15.12
N CYS A 162 -20.83 12.06 -14.20
CA CYS A 162 -21.90 13.01 -13.84
C CYS A 162 -21.55 14.50 -13.98
N GLY A 163 -20.30 14.85 -14.29
CA GLY A 163 -19.85 16.23 -14.39
C GLY A 163 -19.74 16.99 -13.06
N VAL A 164 -19.88 16.32 -11.90
CA VAL A 164 -19.78 16.97 -10.59
C VAL A 164 -18.30 17.26 -10.27
N PRO A 165 -17.94 18.47 -9.79
CA PRO A 165 -16.59 18.80 -9.34
C PRO A 165 -16.07 17.81 -8.31
N VAL A 166 -14.83 17.34 -8.48
CA VAL A 166 -14.21 16.34 -7.58
C VAL A 166 -13.42 16.97 -6.43
N GLU A 167 -13.26 18.28 -6.44
CA GLU A 167 -12.51 19.02 -5.42
C GLU A 167 -13.26 19.14 -4.07
N SER A 168 -14.51 18.68 -4.00
CA SER A 168 -15.38 18.81 -2.82
C SER A 168 -15.92 17.47 -2.31
N GLU A 169 -15.08 16.45 -2.20
CA GLU A 169 -15.42 15.03 -1.90
C GLU A 169 -15.83 14.22 -3.14
N PRO A 170 -15.50 12.91 -3.21
CA PRO A 170 -15.81 12.09 -4.37
C PRO A 170 -17.33 12.04 -4.60
N CYS A 171 -17.74 12.17 -5.85
CA CYS A 171 -19.16 12.30 -6.22
C CYS A 171 -20.03 11.23 -5.52
N PRO A 172 -21.04 11.57 -4.71
CA PRO A 172 -21.80 10.58 -3.94
C PRO A 172 -22.59 9.56 -4.79
N LYS A 173 -22.73 9.79 -6.11
CA LYS A 173 -23.36 8.85 -7.04
C LYS A 173 -22.39 7.81 -7.62
N HIS A 174 -21.09 8.11 -7.65
CA HIS A 174 -20.07 7.30 -8.35
C HIS A 174 -18.82 7.06 -7.50
N ALA A 175 -18.72 7.69 -6.34
CA ALA A 175 -17.92 7.20 -5.25
C ALA A 175 -18.42 5.79 -4.92
N PRO A 176 -17.52 4.85 -4.59
CA PRO A 176 -17.94 3.57 -4.03
C PRO A 176 -18.85 3.87 -2.84
N ALA A 177 -20.14 3.57 -2.99
CA ALA A 177 -21.13 3.78 -1.95
C ALA A 177 -20.66 3.02 -0.70
N GLU A 178 -20.62 3.71 0.44
CA GLU A 178 -20.32 3.06 1.73
C GLU A 178 -21.38 2.02 2.12
N ASP A 179 -22.50 1.88 1.40
CA ASP A 179 -23.46 0.83 1.67
C ASP A 179 -24.21 0.27 0.42
N PRO A 180 -23.82 -0.92 -0.08
CA PRO A 180 -24.48 -1.61 -1.18
C PRO A 180 -25.77 -2.37 -0.81
N GLN A 181 -26.29 -2.29 0.43
CA GLN A 181 -27.40 -3.14 0.91
C GLN A 181 -28.82 -2.82 0.36
N ARG A 182 -29.01 -1.87 -0.56
CA ARG A 182 -30.37 -1.41 -0.96
C ARG A 182 -31.00 -2.03 -2.21
N CYS A 183 -30.45 -3.10 -2.80
CA CYS A 183 -31.05 -3.73 -3.98
C CYS A 183 -31.17 -5.26 -3.84
N ASP A 184 -32.40 -5.76 -3.74
CA ASP A 184 -32.75 -7.17 -3.49
C ASP A 184 -32.66 -8.07 -4.74
N CYS A 185 -32.04 -7.57 -5.83
CA CYS A 185 -31.85 -8.36 -7.03
C CYS A 185 -30.68 -9.35 -6.81
N GLY A 186 -30.87 -10.65 -7.10
CA GLY A 186 -29.83 -11.68 -6.88
C GLY A 186 -28.48 -11.36 -7.54
N THR A 187 -28.48 -10.66 -8.66
CA THR A 187 -27.28 -10.15 -9.33
C THR A 187 -26.59 -9.03 -8.53
N CYS A 188 -27.37 -8.14 -7.92
CA CYS A 188 -26.90 -7.02 -7.11
C CYS A 188 -26.29 -7.53 -5.80
N GLN A 189 -26.88 -8.56 -5.21
CA GLN A 189 -26.36 -9.24 -4.03
C GLN A 189 -25.05 -10.00 -4.33
N ALA A 190 -24.95 -10.64 -5.49
CA ALA A 190 -23.71 -11.29 -5.93
C ALA A 190 -22.58 -10.28 -6.18
N ILE A 191 -22.88 -9.14 -6.83
CA ILE A 191 -21.93 -8.04 -7.03
C ILE A 191 -21.52 -7.41 -5.70
N ALA A 192 -22.46 -7.18 -4.78
CA ALA A 192 -22.18 -6.66 -3.44
C ALA A 192 -21.30 -7.64 -2.65
N SER A 193 -21.56 -8.94 -2.72
CA SER A 193 -20.76 -9.98 -2.05
C SER A 193 -19.36 -10.09 -2.65
N ALA A 194 -19.24 -10.03 -3.97
CA ALA A 194 -17.94 -10.02 -4.66
C ALA A 194 -17.14 -8.75 -4.32
N ARG A 195 -17.80 -7.59 -4.24
CA ARG A 195 -17.18 -6.33 -3.82
C ARG A 195 -16.78 -6.35 -2.34
N ALA A 196 -17.61 -6.92 -1.46
CA ALA A 196 -17.26 -7.10 -0.05
C ALA A 196 -16.07 -8.04 0.11
N ALA A 197 -16.01 -9.13 -0.66
CA ALA A 197 -14.87 -10.04 -0.68
C ALA A 197 -13.59 -9.37 -1.23
N ALA A 198 -13.70 -8.59 -2.32
CA ALA A 198 -12.59 -7.83 -2.88
C ALA A 198 -12.12 -6.70 -1.95
N ALA A 199 -13.04 -6.02 -1.29
CA ALA A 199 -12.74 -5.02 -0.27
C ALA A 199 -12.06 -5.69 0.93
N MET A 200 -12.56 -6.80 1.46
CA MET A 200 -11.89 -7.54 2.53
C MET A 200 -10.50 -8.06 2.11
N ALA A 201 -10.32 -8.47 0.85
CA ALA A 201 -9.02 -8.84 0.32
C ALA A 201 -8.05 -7.64 0.26
N SER A 202 -8.52 -6.48 -0.21
CA SER A 202 -7.75 -5.23 -0.23
C SER A 202 -7.41 -4.71 1.17
N VAL A 203 -8.35 -4.87 2.11
CA VAL A 203 -8.19 -4.55 3.54
C VAL A 203 -7.14 -5.47 4.18
N ARG A 204 -7.20 -6.76 3.89
CA ARG A 204 -6.20 -7.74 4.31
C ARG A 204 -4.83 -7.42 3.73
N GLU A 205 -4.74 -7.06 2.46
CA GLU A 205 -3.47 -6.70 1.81
C GLU A 205 -2.89 -5.39 2.37
N THR A 206 -3.71 -4.37 2.57
CA THR A 206 -3.30 -3.10 3.18
C THR A 206 -2.79 -3.32 4.62
N LEU A 207 -3.49 -4.17 5.37
CA LEU A 207 -3.08 -4.52 6.73
C LEU A 207 -1.80 -5.36 6.73
N ALA A 208 -1.69 -6.33 5.82
CA ALA A 208 -0.48 -7.15 5.66
C ALA A 208 0.73 -6.30 5.23
N ASP A 209 0.56 -5.29 4.37
CA ASP A 209 1.61 -4.34 3.98
C ASP A 209 2.05 -3.49 5.17
N LYS A 210 1.10 -2.93 5.94
CA LYS A 210 1.43 -2.18 7.16
C LYS A 210 2.11 -3.05 8.22
N LEU A 211 1.71 -4.30 8.33
CA LEU A 211 2.32 -5.30 9.21
C LEU A 211 3.63 -5.87 8.65
N SER A 212 3.91 -5.73 7.36
CA SER A 212 5.16 -6.23 6.76
C SER A 212 6.39 -5.52 7.31
N GLU A 213 6.20 -4.30 7.81
CA GLU A 213 7.22 -3.53 8.52
C GLU A 213 7.28 -3.86 10.02
N CYS A 214 6.31 -4.61 10.56
CA CYS A 214 6.23 -5.01 11.96
C CYS A 214 6.39 -6.54 12.05
N THR A 215 7.64 -7.01 12.05
CA THR A 215 7.93 -8.46 12.12
C THR A 215 7.60 -9.00 13.50
N TYR A 216 6.50 -9.74 13.63
CA TYR A 216 6.22 -10.58 14.79
C TYR A 216 6.95 -11.92 14.62
N GLU A 217 7.73 -12.35 15.62
CA GLU A 217 8.41 -13.64 15.57
C GLU A 217 7.38 -14.78 15.51
N GLY A 218 7.36 -15.52 14.40
CA GLY A 218 6.58 -16.76 14.27
C GLY A 218 5.22 -16.66 13.57
N MET A 219 4.76 -15.47 13.15
CA MET A 219 3.61 -15.33 12.25
C MET A 219 3.95 -14.42 11.07
N SER A 220 3.57 -14.83 9.86
CA SER A 220 3.71 -13.96 8.70
C SER A 220 2.77 -12.74 8.82
N PRO A 221 3.14 -11.57 8.25
CA PRO A 221 2.26 -10.39 8.24
C PRO A 221 0.84 -10.68 7.73
N ARG A 222 0.71 -11.64 6.82
CA ARG A 222 -0.56 -12.07 6.25
C ARG A 222 -1.42 -12.86 7.25
N GLU A 223 -0.81 -13.75 8.03
CA GLU A 223 -1.50 -14.51 9.09
C GLU A 223 -1.95 -13.59 10.22
N THR A 224 -1.11 -12.62 10.60
CA THR A 224 -1.48 -11.58 11.57
C THR A 224 -2.63 -10.71 11.05
N ALA A 225 -2.59 -10.32 9.77
CA ALA A 225 -3.68 -9.59 9.14
C ALA A 225 -5.00 -10.38 9.14
N ASP A 226 -4.93 -11.68 8.86
CA ASP A 226 -6.10 -12.56 8.90
C ASP A 226 -6.70 -12.67 10.30
N ALA A 227 -5.86 -12.86 11.33
CA ALA A 227 -6.31 -12.93 12.71
C ALA A 227 -7.00 -11.63 13.16
N LEU A 228 -6.46 -10.48 12.75
CA LEU A 228 -7.05 -9.17 13.06
C LEU A 228 -8.38 -8.95 12.34
N VAL A 229 -8.48 -9.30 11.06
CA VAL A 229 -9.74 -9.20 10.29
C VAL A 229 -10.81 -10.14 10.87
N LEU A 230 -10.42 -11.36 11.27
CA LEU A 230 -11.30 -12.32 11.92
C LEU A 230 -11.78 -11.82 13.30
N ALA A 231 -10.93 -11.09 14.02
CA ALA A 231 -11.27 -10.40 15.27
C ALA A 231 -12.14 -9.14 15.07
N GLY A 232 -12.66 -8.91 13.86
CA GLY A 232 -13.59 -7.82 13.56
C GLY A 232 -12.91 -6.50 13.20
N TRP A 233 -11.61 -6.51 12.88
CA TRP A 233 -10.93 -5.31 12.39
C TRP A 233 -11.58 -4.74 11.12
N ARG A 234 -11.73 -3.42 11.08
CA ARG A 234 -12.22 -2.65 9.92
C ARG A 234 -11.37 -1.37 9.76
N PRO A 235 -11.01 -0.97 8.52
CA PRO A 235 -10.36 0.32 8.26
C PRO A 235 -11.29 1.51 8.59
N PRO A 236 -10.73 2.73 8.76
CA PRO A 236 -9.33 3.10 8.57
C PRO A 236 -8.50 2.93 9.85
N ALA A 237 -7.29 2.38 9.67
CA ALA A 237 -6.21 2.58 10.63
C ALA A 237 -5.92 4.09 10.72
N ARG A 238 -6.36 4.75 11.80
CA ARG A 238 -6.08 6.17 12.03
C ARG A 238 -4.80 6.34 12.84
N GLU A 239 -3.97 7.29 12.43
CA GLU A 239 -2.80 7.69 13.19
C GLU A 239 -3.22 8.62 14.34
N ILE A 240 -2.78 8.31 15.56
CA ILE A 240 -3.00 9.15 16.74
C ILE A 240 -1.64 9.66 17.22
N THR A 241 -1.51 10.98 17.27
CA THR A 241 -0.34 11.68 17.83
C THR A 241 -0.66 12.39 19.14
N ASN A 242 -1.93 12.42 19.55
CA ASN A 242 -2.39 13.11 20.75
C ASN A 242 -2.77 12.10 21.87
N PRO A 243 -2.16 12.20 23.07
CA PRO A 243 -2.55 11.37 24.21
C PRO A 243 -4.04 11.45 24.57
N ALA A 244 -4.65 12.62 24.45
CA ALA A 244 -6.06 12.80 24.79
C ALA A 244 -6.99 12.02 23.84
N GLU A 245 -6.57 11.81 22.58
CA GLU A 245 -7.32 11.03 21.60
C GLU A 245 -7.17 9.52 21.85
N LEU A 246 -6.03 9.08 22.38
CA LEU A 246 -5.91 7.72 22.91
C LEU A 246 -6.82 7.53 24.11
N ASP A 247 -6.90 8.51 25.02
CA ASP A 247 -7.72 8.42 26.23
C ASP A 247 -9.22 8.28 25.96
N THR A 248 -9.71 8.70 24.78
CA THR A 248 -11.13 8.54 24.40
C THR A 248 -11.47 7.18 23.80
N LEU A 249 -10.48 6.33 23.49
CA LEU A 249 -10.73 5.00 22.91
C LEU A 249 -11.45 4.06 23.90
N PRO A 250 -12.40 3.23 23.48
CA PRO A 250 -13.06 2.28 24.38
C PRO A 250 -12.09 1.24 24.97
N TYR A 251 -12.49 0.63 26.08
CA TYR A 251 -11.81 -0.55 26.63
C TYR A 251 -11.69 -1.64 25.55
N GLY A 252 -10.58 -2.36 25.51
CA GLY A 252 -10.33 -3.38 24.50
C GLY A 252 -9.80 -2.86 23.16
N SER A 253 -9.71 -1.53 22.96
CA SER A 253 -9.01 -0.97 21.80
C SER A 253 -7.57 -1.48 21.70
N VAL A 254 -7.12 -1.69 20.47
CA VAL A 254 -5.74 -2.11 20.15
C VAL A 254 -5.08 -1.03 19.32
N VAL A 255 -3.91 -0.59 19.75
CA VAL A 255 -3.06 0.35 19.02
C VAL A 255 -1.69 -0.27 18.76
N MET A 256 -1.00 0.17 17.72
CA MET A 256 0.28 -0.37 17.33
C MET A 256 1.23 0.77 16.93
N PRO A 257 2.33 0.98 17.67
CA PRO A 257 3.43 1.81 17.23
C PRO A 257 4.15 1.15 16.05
N ARG A 258 4.72 1.94 15.14
CA ARG A 258 5.53 1.41 14.03
C ARG A 258 6.70 0.59 14.61
N HIS A 259 6.82 -0.69 14.20
CA HIS A 259 7.88 -1.63 14.61
C HIS A 259 7.83 -2.16 16.04
N CYS A 260 6.68 -2.17 16.71
CA CYS A 260 6.55 -2.70 18.08
C CYS A 260 5.31 -3.59 18.26
N ASP A 261 5.28 -4.30 19.39
CA ASP A 261 4.14 -5.12 19.78
C ASP A 261 2.84 -4.30 19.89
N PRO A 262 1.68 -4.89 19.57
CA PRO A 262 0.40 -4.22 19.76
C PRO A 262 0.12 -3.99 21.25
N PHE A 263 -0.41 -2.81 21.55
CA PHE A 263 -0.89 -2.44 22.88
C PHE A 263 -2.39 -2.57 22.95
N LYS A 264 -2.89 -3.30 23.96
CA LYS A 264 -4.32 -3.40 24.26
C LYS A 264 -4.69 -2.49 25.42
N ARG A 265 -5.79 -1.77 25.30
CA ARG A 265 -6.36 -0.97 26.40
C ARG A 265 -7.03 -1.89 27.41
N LYS A 266 -6.52 -1.91 28.65
CA LYS A 266 -7.01 -2.75 29.75
C LYS A 266 -7.20 -1.96 31.04
N THR A 267 -7.96 -2.54 31.97
CA THR A 267 -8.10 -2.04 33.34
C THR A 267 -7.08 -2.74 34.21
N LEU A 268 -6.19 -1.97 34.84
CA LEU A 268 -5.24 -2.43 35.85
C LEU A 268 -5.62 -1.83 37.22
N PRO A 269 -5.05 -2.31 38.35
CA PRO A 269 -5.33 -1.74 39.67
C PRO A 269 -5.12 -0.21 39.75
N GLU A 270 -4.20 0.32 38.96
CA GLU A 270 -3.86 1.75 38.86
C GLU A 270 -4.74 2.53 37.84
N GLY A 271 -5.75 1.87 37.26
CA GLY A 271 -6.70 2.41 36.30
C GLY A 271 -6.51 1.90 34.87
N LEU A 272 -7.14 2.57 33.91
CA LEU A 272 -7.00 2.23 32.48
C LEU A 272 -5.57 2.50 32.00
N ARG A 273 -4.99 1.47 31.36
CA ARG A 273 -3.61 1.46 30.85
C ARG A 273 -3.53 0.75 29.50
N TRP A 274 -2.46 1.02 28.77
CA TRP A 274 -2.09 0.35 27.53
C TRP A 274 -1.06 -0.73 27.82
N THR A 275 -1.43 -2.00 27.69
CA THR A 275 -0.54 -3.13 27.96
C THR A 275 -0.03 -3.74 26.66
N GLY A 276 1.28 -3.91 26.54
CA GLY A 276 1.93 -4.66 25.46
C GLY A 276 2.88 -5.71 26.05
N GLU A 277 3.41 -6.62 25.24
CA GLU A 277 4.33 -7.68 25.70
C GLU A 277 5.58 -7.10 26.37
N SER A 278 6.15 -6.06 25.76
CA SER A 278 7.29 -5.30 26.29
C SER A 278 6.97 -4.46 27.54
N PHE A 279 5.69 -4.22 27.87
CA PHE A 279 5.25 -3.39 28.99
C PHE A 279 4.05 -4.02 29.72
N PRO A 280 4.28 -5.10 30.50
CA PRO A 280 3.21 -5.85 31.17
C PRO A 280 2.49 -5.02 32.24
N ASP A 281 3.21 -4.10 32.90
CA ASP A 281 2.66 -3.19 33.92
C ASP A 281 1.80 -2.05 33.31
N GLY A 282 1.78 -1.95 31.98
CA GLY A 282 1.00 -0.98 31.23
C GLY A 282 1.56 0.45 31.24
N LEU A 283 1.20 1.20 30.20
CA LEU A 283 1.57 2.60 30.03
C LEU A 283 0.32 3.50 30.09
N THR A 284 0.47 4.70 30.62
CA THR A 284 -0.52 5.77 30.38
C THR A 284 -0.49 6.20 28.93
N SER A 285 -1.57 6.79 28.40
CA SER A 285 -1.59 7.33 27.02
C SER A 285 -0.49 8.35 26.77
N ALA A 286 -0.16 9.18 27.78
CA ALA A 286 0.93 10.14 27.70
C ALA A 286 2.30 9.47 27.63
N GLN A 287 2.55 8.43 28.44
CA GLN A 287 3.79 7.65 28.37
C GLN A 287 3.92 6.92 27.04
N LEU A 288 2.84 6.30 26.55
CA LEU A 288 2.84 5.58 25.28
C LEU A 288 3.19 6.51 24.12
N ILE A 289 2.51 7.65 24.00
CA ILE A 289 2.83 8.67 22.99
C ILE A 289 4.25 9.17 23.17
N SER A 290 4.62 9.64 24.37
CA SER A 290 5.97 10.18 24.60
C SER A 290 7.07 9.18 24.29
N HIS A 291 6.87 7.89 24.54
CA HIS A 291 7.87 6.87 24.27
C HIS A 291 8.06 6.67 22.76
N TYR A 292 6.97 6.59 22.00
CA TYR A 292 7.02 6.22 20.58
C TYR A 292 7.11 7.43 19.63
N THR A 293 6.44 8.54 19.92
CA THR A 293 6.56 9.73 19.06
C THR A 293 7.92 10.41 19.22
N ALA A 294 8.59 10.30 20.38
CA ALA A 294 9.94 10.85 20.55
C ALA A 294 10.99 10.18 19.65
N ILE A 295 10.76 8.92 19.26
CA ILE A 295 11.59 8.19 18.31
C ILE A 295 11.02 8.22 16.88
N GLY A 296 10.05 9.11 16.60
CA GLY A 296 9.44 9.26 15.28
C GLY A 296 8.54 8.10 14.86
N CYS A 297 8.07 7.28 15.81
CA CYS A 297 7.16 6.17 15.56
C CYS A 297 5.73 6.57 15.93
N PRO A 298 4.87 6.90 14.95
CA PRO A 298 3.49 7.26 15.25
C PRO A 298 2.68 6.04 15.71
N ILE A 299 1.64 6.29 16.50
CA ILE A 299 0.77 5.25 17.03
C ILE A 299 -0.43 5.11 16.10
N THR A 300 -0.68 3.90 15.60
CA THR A 300 -1.81 3.61 14.73
C THR A 300 -2.89 2.87 15.52
N VAL A 301 -4.14 3.34 15.45
CA VAL A 301 -5.27 2.56 15.96
C VAL A 301 -5.51 1.41 15.02
N VAL A 302 -5.37 0.20 15.55
CA VAL A 302 -5.69 -1.01 14.84
C VAL A 302 -7.15 -1.31 15.13
N HIS A 303 -7.52 -1.67 16.36
CA HIS A 303 -8.89 -2.09 16.66
C HIS A 303 -9.61 -1.12 17.59
N VAL A 304 -10.86 -0.81 17.26
CA VAL A 304 -11.81 -0.15 18.15
C VAL A 304 -13.01 -1.10 18.30
N PRO A 305 -13.24 -1.68 19.48
CA PRO A 305 -14.42 -2.50 19.69
C PRO A 305 -15.69 -1.65 19.49
N THR A 306 -16.63 -2.17 18.71
CA THR A 306 -18.00 -1.68 18.68
C THR A 306 -18.66 -2.01 20.01
N GLU A 307 -19.47 -1.10 20.58
CA GLU A 307 -19.95 -1.04 21.97
C GLU A 307 -20.62 -2.31 22.59
N GLU A 308 -20.63 -3.44 21.91
CA GLU A 308 -21.27 -4.70 22.34
C GLU A 308 -20.30 -5.78 22.88
N ALA A 309 -18.98 -5.55 22.85
CA ALA A 309 -18.01 -6.53 23.33
C ALA A 309 -17.77 -6.43 24.85
N ASP A 310 -18.62 -7.10 25.62
CA ASP A 310 -18.44 -7.66 26.96
C ASP A 310 -17.79 -6.76 28.05
N THR A 311 -18.64 -6.29 28.96
CA THR A 311 -18.29 -5.78 30.30
C THR A 311 -17.99 -6.89 31.32
N ASP A 312 -17.80 -8.13 30.89
CA ASP A 312 -17.52 -9.25 31.79
C ASP A 312 -16.01 -9.41 31.99
N GLU A 313 -15.46 -8.61 32.93
CA GLU A 313 -14.44 -8.94 33.95
C GLU A 313 -13.85 -7.68 34.62
#